data_AF-A0A3A8J3Y6-F1
#
_entry.id   AF-A0A3A8J3Y6-F1
#
_cell.length_a   1.000
_cell.length_b   1.000
_cell.length_c   1.000
_cell.angle_alpha   90.00
_cell.angle_beta   90.00
_cell.angle_gamma   90.00
#
_symmetry.space_group_name_H-M   'P 1'
#
loop_
_entity.id
_entity.type
_entity.pdbx_description
1 polymer ?
#
loop_
_entity_poly.entity_id
_entity_poly.type
_entity_poly.pdbx_seq_one_letter_code
_entity_poly.pdbx_strand_id
1 'polypeptide(L)' 'MSGPAFFQTHMGQRFYEGTMPQLVRELTRLNNNLERLVAVAEQLSGPKQSSSVESVPPPTTEGAEGP' A
#
# COMPACT_ATOMS: atom_id res chain seq x y z
N MET A 1 16.27 -29.69 36.49
CA MET A 1 14.99 -29.94 35.77
C MET A 1 14.47 -28.62 35.27
N SER A 2 14.10 -28.49 33.99
CA SER A 2 13.46 -27.27 33.48
C SER A 2 12.00 -27.24 33.96
N GLY A 3 11.55 -26.07 34.41
CA GLY A 3 10.16 -25.85 34.80
C GLY A 3 9.19 -25.93 33.62
N PRO A 4 7.88 -25.79 33.88
CA PRO A 4 6.86 -25.81 32.84
C PRO A 4 7.08 -24.68 31.82
N ALA A 5 6.75 -24.94 30.56
CA ALA A 5 6.82 -23.93 29.50
C ALA A 5 5.77 -22.83 29.76
N PHE A 6 6.04 -21.61 29.30
CA PHE A 6 5.18 -20.44 29.58
C PHE A 6 3.70 -20.68 29.27
N PHE A 7 3.37 -21.23 28.10
CA PHE A 7 1.99 -21.53 27.68
C PHE A 7 1.26 -22.57 28.55
N GLN A 8 2.00 -23.37 29.32
CA GLN A 8 1.46 -24.36 30.26
C GLN A 8 1.13 -23.73 31.62
N THR A 9 1.63 -22.52 31.89
CA THR A 9 1.33 -21.81 33.13
C THR A 9 -0.03 -21.13 33.03
N HIS A 10 -0.69 -20.94 34.17
CA HIS A 10 -1.95 -20.19 34.27
C HIS A 10 -1.84 -18.77 33.69
N MET A 11 -0.68 -18.13 33.88
CA MET A 11 -0.39 -16.82 33.31
C MET A 11 -0.29 -16.88 31.78
N GLY A 12 0.40 -17.89 31.24
CA GLY A 12 0.51 -18.08 29.79
C GLY A 12 -0.82 -18.37 29.12
N GLN A 13 -1.66 -19.22 29.73
CA GLN A 13 -3.01 -19.50 29.23
C GLN A 13 -3.83 -18.21 29.11
N ARG A 14 -3.89 -17.40 30.18
CA ARG A 14 -4.60 -16.11 30.15
C ARG A 14 -4.03 -15.13 29.12
N PHE A 15 -2.72 -15.13 28.93
CA PHE A 15 -2.08 -14.30 27.92
C PHE A 15 -2.52 -14.70 26.50
N TYR A 16 -2.54 -16.00 26.19
CA TYR A 16 -2.98 -16.48 24.87
C TYR A 16 -4.48 -16.37 24.64
N GLU A 17 -5.30 -16.51 25.68
CA GLU A 17 -6.76 -16.43 25.57
C GLU A 17 -7.27 -14.97 25.57
N GLY A 18 -6.61 -14.07 26.30
CA GLY A 18 -7.02 -12.67 26.45
C GLY A 18 -6.18 -11.71 25.63
N THR A 19 -4.88 -11.63 25.93
CA THR A 19 -3.99 -10.60 25.40
C THR A 19 -3.69 -10.78 23.93
N MET A 20 -3.37 -12.00 23.48
CA MET A 20 -3.01 -12.26 22.09
C MET A 20 -4.13 -11.90 21.09
N PRO A 21 -5.40 -12.28 21.30
CA PRO A 21 -6.49 -11.86 20.43
C PRO A 21 -6.67 -10.33 20.40
N GLN A 22 -6.49 -9.64 21.53
CA GLN A 22 -6.55 -8.17 21.56
C GLN A 22 -5.43 -7.54 20.73
N LEU A 23 -4.20 -8.03 20.88
CA LEU A 23 -3.07 -7.58 20.06
C LEU A 23 -3.33 -7.77 18.56
N VAL A 24 -3.85 -8.94 18.17
CA VAL A 24 -4.20 -9.19 16.76
C VAL A 24 -5.26 -8.21 16.26
N ARG A 25 -6.31 -7.93 17.06
CA ARG A 25 -7.34 -6.94 16.68
C ARG A 25 -6.76 -5.54 16.48
N GLU A 26 -5.90 -5.08 17.38
CA GLU A 26 -5.29 -3.76 17.27
C GLU A 26 -4.31 -3.69 16.09
N LEU A 27 -3.56 -4.76 15.81
CA LEU A 27 -2.72 -4.85 14.60
C LEU A 27 -3.55 -4.80 13.32
N THR A 28 -4.67 -5.52 13.25
CA THR A 28 -5.59 -5.45 12.11
C THR A 28 -6.14 -4.03 11.95
N ARG A 29 -6.54 -3.38 13.04
CA ARG A 29 -7.04 -2.00 13.02
C ARG A 29 -5.97 -1.02 12.51
N LEU A 30 -4.73 -1.19 12.95
CA LEU A 30 -3.60 -0.38 12.49
C LEU A 30 -3.41 -0.54 10.97
N ASN A 31 -3.37 -1.78 10.47
CA ASN A 31 -3.22 -2.04 9.04
C ASN A 31 -4.34 -1.38 8.22
N ASN A 32 -5.60 -1.53 8.65
CA ASN A 32 -6.74 -0.89 7.99
C ASN A 32 -6.61 0.65 7.94
N ASN A 33 -6.06 1.25 8.99
CA ASN A 33 -5.82 2.70 9.01
C ASN A 33 -4.71 3.10 8.04
N LEU A 34 -3.65 2.31 7.94
CA LEU A 34 -2.57 2.53 6.98
C LEU A 34 -3.06 2.41 5.54
N GLU A 35 -3.85 1.38 5.23
CA GLU A 35 -4.47 1.21 3.91
C GLU A 35 -5.33 2.42 3.54
N ARG A 36 -6.15 2.91 4.47
CA ARG A 36 -6.96 4.11 4.26
C ARG A 36 -6.09 5.34 4.02
N LEU A 37 -5.01 5.51 4.78
CA LEU A 37 -4.10 6.63 4.62
C LEU A 37 -3.42 6.61 3.24
N VAL A 38 -2.98 5.43 2.78
CA VAL A 38 -2.39 5.25 1.45
C VAL A 38 -3.42 5.59 0.37
N ALA A 39 -4.65 5.10 0.46
CA ALA A 39 -5.70 5.41 -0.50
C ALA A 39 -5.98 6.93 -0.60
N VAL A 40 -5.97 7.64 0.53
CA VAL A 40 -6.09 9.11 0.54
C VAL A 40 -4.87 9.78 -0.11
N ALA A 41 -3.66 9.31 0.18
CA ALA A 41 -2.45 9.85 -0.41
C ALA A 41 -2.39 9.67 -1.94
N GLU A 42 -2.84 8.52 -2.45
CA GLU A 42 -2.94 8.25 -3.89
C GLU A 42 -3.94 9.18 -4.58
N GLN A 43 -5.12 9.40 -3.96
CA GLN A 43 -6.12 10.34 -4.48
C GLN A 43 -5.60 11.78 -4.53
N LEU A 44 -4.84 12.20 -3.52
CA LEU A 44 -4.23 13.54 -3.46
C LEU A 44 -3.06 13.70 -4.44
N SER A 45 -2.37 12.61 -4.77
CA SER A 45 -1.21 12.64 -5.69
C SER A 45 -1.62 12.79 -7.15
N GLY A 46 -2.89 12.52 -7.50
CA GLY A 46 -3.46 12.74 -8.83
C GLY A 46 -2.76 11.97 -9.97
N PRO A 47 -3.35 11.92 -11.18
CA PRO A 47 -2.62 11.46 -12.35
C PRO A 47 -1.53 12.50 -12.64
N LYS A 48 -0.26 12.10 -12.44
CA LYS A 48 0.89 12.79 -13.02
C LYS A 48 0.56 13.06 -14.48
N GLN A 49 0.34 14.33 -14.83
CA GLN A 49 -0.05 14.76 -16.17
C GLN A 49 0.91 14.16 -17.20
N SER A 50 0.50 13.04 -17.81
CA SER A 50 0.99 12.62 -19.11
C SER A 50 0.32 13.52 -20.13
N SER A 51 0.73 14.79 -20.14
CA SER A 51 0.30 15.78 -21.11
C SER A 51 1.51 16.62 -21.48
N SER A 52 2.50 15.96 -22.06
CA SER A 52 3.38 16.59 -23.04
C SER A 52 4.06 15.48 -23.84
N VAL A 53 3.27 14.74 -24.62
CA VAL A 53 3.80 14.15 -25.85
C VAL A 53 3.48 15.16 -26.94
N GLU A 54 4.38 16.13 -27.06
CA GLU A 54 4.92 16.56 -28.34
C GLU A 54 3.92 16.57 -29.51
N SER A 55 3.20 17.69 -29.67
CA SER A 55 2.61 18.04 -30.97
C SER A 55 3.73 18.48 -31.90
N VAL A 56 4.46 17.53 -32.48
CA VAL A 56 5.21 17.79 -33.71
C VAL A 56 4.20 17.79 -34.84
N PRO A 57 3.96 18.92 -35.53
CA PRO A 57 3.18 18.90 -36.75
C PRO A 57 3.94 18.05 -37.80
N PRO A 58 3.26 17.23 -38.60
CA PRO A 58 3.92 16.54 -39.70
C PRO A 58 4.50 17.58 -40.66
N PRO A 59 5.75 17.44 -41.15
CA PRO A 59 6.21 18.27 -42.25
C PRO A 59 5.35 17.93 -43.45
N THR A 60 4.50 18.86 -43.85
CA THR A 60 3.78 18.83 -45.11
C THR A 60 4.83 18.70 -46.22
N THR A 61 4.83 17.56 -46.90
CA THR A 61 5.56 17.37 -48.16
C THR A 61 4.90 18.25 -49.22
N GLU A 62 5.28 19.52 -49.25
CA GLU A 62 5.07 20.39 -50.39
C GLU A 62 6.13 20.11 -51.46
N GLY A 63 5.69 19.98 -52.70
CA GLY A 63 6.51 20.36 -53.85
C GLY A 63 7.17 19.21 -54.61
N ALA A 64 6.35 18.53 -55.41
CA ALA A 64 6.60 18.13 -56.79
C ALA A 64 8.07 18.13 -57.31
N GLU A 65 8.48 16.92 -57.67
CA GLU A 65 9.46 16.56 -58.69
C GLU A 65 9.20 17.27 -60.03
N GLY A 66 10.27 17.76 -60.69
CA GLY A 66 10.22 18.18 -62.10
C GLY A 66 11.44 18.98 -62.59
N PRO A 67 12.24 18.45 -63.55
CA PRO A 67 13.44 19.08 -64.12
C PRO A 67 13.16 20.15 -65.19
#